data_AF-A0A0F9D4P7-F1
#
_entry.id   AF-A0A0F9D4P7-F1
#
_cell.length_a   1.000
_cell.length_b   1.000
_cell.length_c   1.000
_cell.angle_alpha   90.00
_cell.angle_beta   90.00
_cell.angle_gamma   90.00
#
_symmetry.space_group_name_H-M   'P 1'
#
loop_
_entity.id
_entity.type
_entity.pdbx_description
1 polymer ?
#
loop_
_entity_poly.entity_id
_entity_poly.type
_entity_poly.pdbx_seq_one_letter_code
_entity_poly.pdbx_strand_id
1 'polypeptide(L)'
;MILLLPRTEYNATPSFWRQIEATPDCWVWRGGRNNYGYGRWKRTLAHRVSYAAFHGPIPKGLTIDHLCLNKLCVRPSHLEVVANAENVRRAQTGRRKTYCKGGHLLRLNRYYTPSGRLGGCRLCRRKAHRRWRGSSQSRRARCKDSPLCVNSHLWIDLYVYPDGRLACRRCRRSDMRRYRAAKKVGALS
;
A
#
# COMPACT_ATOMS: atom_id res chain seq x y z
N MET A 1 23.76 24.33 -28.14
CA MET A 1 22.98 23.41 -27.28
C MET A 1 23.17 22.00 -27.82
N ILE A 2 24.05 21.19 -27.23
CA ILE A 2 24.33 19.83 -27.72
C ILE A 2 23.09 18.98 -27.45
N LEU A 3 22.33 18.66 -28.50
CA LEU A 3 21.28 17.65 -28.44
C LEU A 3 21.98 16.30 -28.27
N LEU A 4 22.08 15.82 -27.03
CA LEU A 4 22.57 14.46 -26.76
C LEU A 4 21.56 13.49 -27.37
N LEU A 5 21.90 12.93 -28.53
CA LEU A 5 21.12 11.85 -29.13
C LEU A 5 21.26 10.60 -28.24
N PRO A 6 20.18 9.87 -28.00
CA PRO A 6 20.23 8.68 -27.15
C PRO A 6 21.11 7.60 -27.79
N ARG A 7 22.09 7.10 -27.03
CA ARG A 7 22.97 6.01 -27.46
C ARG A 7 22.20 4.69 -27.50
N THR A 8 22.10 4.10 -28.69
CA THR A 8 21.34 2.86 -28.94
C THR A 8 21.99 1.61 -28.32
N GLU A 9 23.31 1.65 -28.07
CA GLU A 9 24.09 0.59 -27.43
C GLU A 9 23.57 0.20 -26.02
N TYR A 10 22.81 1.06 -25.36
CA TYR A 10 22.19 0.78 -24.05
C TYR A 10 20.77 0.19 -24.13
N ASN A 11 20.46 -0.57 -25.19
CA ASN A 11 19.12 -1.13 -25.47
C ASN A 11 18.01 -0.10 -25.74
N ALA A 12 18.37 1.16 -25.96
CA ALA A 12 17.45 2.24 -26.27
C ALA A 12 17.11 2.28 -27.78
N THR A 13 16.54 1.18 -28.27
CA THR A 13 16.16 1.02 -29.68
C THR A 13 15.00 1.94 -30.08
N PRO A 14 14.74 2.16 -31.38
CA PRO A 14 13.55 2.89 -31.81
C PRO A 14 12.24 2.34 -31.21
N SER A 15 12.13 1.02 -31.04
CA SER A 15 10.98 0.37 -30.40
C SER A 15 10.84 0.70 -28.91
N PHE A 16 11.94 1.02 -28.20
CA PHE A 16 11.88 1.52 -26.82
C PHE A 16 11.24 2.92 -26.80
N TRP A 17 11.72 3.83 -27.65
CA TRP A 17 11.26 5.21 -27.69
C TRP A 17 9.78 5.34 -28.10
N ARG A 18 9.27 4.42 -28.95
CA ARG A 18 7.84 4.36 -29.30
C ARG A 18 6.91 4.04 -28.13
N GLN A 19 7.42 3.50 -27.02
CA GLN A 19 6.60 3.21 -25.83
C GLN A 19 6.51 4.39 -24.86
N ILE A 20 7.05 5.55 -25.21
CA ILE A 20 7.14 6.71 -24.33
C ILE A 20 6.22 7.80 -24.83
N GLU A 21 5.34 8.26 -23.95
CA GLU A 21 4.54 9.46 -24.15
C GLU A 21 5.25 10.64 -23.50
N ALA A 22 5.82 11.52 -24.31
CA ALA A 22 6.56 12.68 -23.84
C ALA A 22 5.62 13.87 -23.63
N THR A 23 5.50 14.35 -22.39
CA THR A 23 4.88 15.64 -22.06
C THR A 23 5.94 16.63 -21.59
N PRO A 24 5.63 17.94 -21.47
CA PRO A 24 6.52 18.94 -20.88
C PRO A 24 6.94 18.62 -19.43
N ASP A 25 6.10 17.91 -18.69
CA ASP A 25 6.38 17.51 -17.31
C ASP A 25 7.17 16.19 -17.24
N CYS A 26 6.69 15.11 -17.86
CA CYS A 26 7.29 13.79 -17.71
C CYS A 26 7.29 13.03 -19.04
N TRP A 27 8.26 12.13 -19.20
CA TRP A 27 8.24 11.15 -20.29
C TRP A 27 7.70 9.84 -19.72
N VAL A 28 6.43 9.53 -19.99
CA VAL A 28 5.71 8.45 -19.32
C VAL A 28 5.85 7.16 -20.11
N TRP A 29 6.33 6.11 -19.46
CA TRP A 29 6.39 4.75 -20.01
C TRP A 29 4.99 4.13 -20.14
N ARG A 30 4.61 3.78 -21.38
CA ARG A 30 3.33 3.11 -21.71
C ARG A 30 3.45 1.60 -21.90
N GLY A 31 4.66 1.06 -21.87
CA GLY A 31 4.93 -0.37 -21.96
C GLY A 31 4.59 -1.19 -20.71
N GLY A 32 5.08 -2.43 -20.72
CA GLY A 32 4.94 -3.38 -19.61
C GLY A 32 5.54 -2.87 -18.30
N ARG A 33 5.00 -3.35 -17.18
CA ARG A 33 5.37 -2.92 -15.81
C ARG A 33 5.64 -4.13 -14.92
N ASN A 34 6.42 -3.95 -13.85
CA ASN A 34 6.57 -4.97 -12.81
C ASN A 34 5.51 -4.82 -11.70
N ASN A 35 5.45 -5.80 -10.79
CA ASN A 35 4.54 -5.79 -9.62
C ASN A 35 4.77 -4.62 -8.65
N TYR A 36 5.91 -3.92 -8.77
CA TYR A 36 6.25 -2.75 -7.96
C TYR A 36 5.87 -1.41 -8.64
N GLY A 37 5.29 -1.46 -9.84
CA GLY A 37 4.81 -0.31 -10.61
C GLY A 37 5.87 0.41 -11.44
N TYR A 38 7.06 -0.19 -11.64
CA TYR A 38 8.09 0.36 -12.52
C TYR A 38 7.94 -0.15 -13.95
N GLY A 39 8.21 0.73 -14.93
CA GLY A 39 8.29 0.34 -16.34
C GLY A 39 9.40 -0.68 -16.58
N ARG A 40 9.13 -1.67 -17.42
CA ARG A 40 10.08 -2.71 -17.83
C ARG A 40 10.33 -2.62 -19.32
N TRP A 41 11.60 -2.80 -19.70
CA TRP A 41 12.02 -3.02 -21.07
C TRP A 41 12.90 -4.27 -21.10
N LYS A 42 12.43 -5.33 -21.75
CA LYS A 42 13.09 -6.65 -21.76
C LYS A 42 13.45 -7.10 -20.33
N ARG A 43 14.73 -7.38 -20.06
CA ARG A 43 15.26 -7.84 -18.76
C ARG A 43 15.66 -6.70 -17.82
N THR A 44 15.41 -5.44 -18.16
CA THR A 44 15.81 -4.26 -17.37
C THR A 44 14.65 -3.31 -17.11
N LEU A 45 14.86 -2.30 -16.26
CA LEU A 45 13.90 -1.25 -15.96
C LEU A 45 14.00 -0.14 -17.01
N ALA A 46 12.84 0.36 -17.46
CA ALA A 46 12.76 1.33 -18.55
C ALA A 46 13.51 2.64 -18.22
N HIS A 47 13.41 3.13 -16.98
CA HIS A 47 14.15 4.32 -16.56
C HIS A 47 15.67 4.11 -16.55
N ARG A 48 16.17 2.90 -16.28
CA ARG A 48 17.61 2.59 -16.32
C ARG A 48 18.14 2.59 -17.76
N VAL A 49 17.35 2.10 -18.71
CA VAL A 49 17.65 2.15 -20.15
C VAL A 49 17.75 3.59 -20.61
N SER A 50 16.74 4.40 -20.26
CA SER A 50 16.72 5.81 -20.64
C SER A 50 17.88 6.59 -20.03
N TYR A 51 18.15 6.41 -18.72
CA TYR A 51 19.31 7.04 -18.09
C TYR A 51 20.61 6.67 -18.81
N ALA A 52 20.82 5.38 -19.08
CA ALA A 52 22.06 4.93 -19.70
C ALA A 52 22.26 5.43 -21.13
N ALA A 53 21.18 5.55 -21.90
CA ALA A 53 21.21 6.09 -23.25
C ALA A 53 21.75 7.54 -23.31
N PHE A 54 21.48 8.36 -22.28
CA PHE A 54 21.90 9.77 -22.24
C PHE A 54 23.15 10.01 -21.39
N HIS A 55 23.32 9.29 -20.29
CA HIS A 55 24.38 9.54 -19.29
C HIS A 55 25.43 8.43 -19.23
N GLY A 56 25.16 7.25 -19.78
CA GLY A 56 26.08 6.11 -19.78
C GLY A 56 25.80 5.11 -18.66
N PRO A 57 26.71 4.14 -18.42
CA PRO A 57 26.42 3.04 -17.51
C PRO A 57 26.18 3.53 -16.07
N ILE A 58 25.23 2.91 -15.39
CA ILE A 58 24.98 3.16 -13.97
C ILE A 58 26.08 2.43 -13.17
N PRO A 59 26.87 3.12 -12.34
CA PRO A 59 27.93 2.48 -11.56
C PRO A 59 27.41 1.35 -10.66
N LYS A 60 28.25 0.34 -10.43
CA LYS A 60 27.91 -0.82 -9.60
C LYS A 60 27.57 -0.37 -8.18
N GLY A 61 26.50 -0.92 -7.60
CA GLY A 61 26.05 -0.60 -6.25
C GLY A 61 25.18 0.66 -6.14
N LEU A 62 25.01 1.42 -7.21
CA LEU A 62 24.14 2.59 -7.25
C LEU A 62 22.78 2.26 -7.90
N THR A 63 21.77 3.09 -7.57
CA THR A 63 20.40 2.98 -8.10
C THR A 63 19.95 4.30 -8.70
N ILE A 64 18.88 4.26 -9.49
CA ILE A 64 18.23 5.45 -10.03
C ILE A 64 17.07 5.87 -9.12
N ASP A 65 17.07 7.13 -8.71
CA ASP A 65 15.96 7.82 -8.04
C ASP A 65 15.19 8.69 -9.03
N HIS A 66 13.88 8.86 -8.79
CA HIS A 66 13.01 9.71 -9.61
C HIS A 66 12.75 11.02 -8.87
N LEU A 67 13.36 12.11 -9.34
CA LEU A 67 13.17 13.45 -8.76
C LEU A 67 11.69 13.89 -8.83
N CYS A 68 10.98 13.46 -9.87
CA CYS A 68 9.56 13.73 -10.07
C CYS A 68 8.60 12.78 -9.32
N LEU A 69 9.12 11.81 -8.56
CA LEU A 69 8.34 10.80 -7.81
C LEU A 69 7.39 9.92 -8.65
N ASN A 70 7.43 10.03 -9.98
CA ASN A 70 6.67 9.21 -10.91
C ASN A 70 7.49 8.00 -11.36
N LYS A 71 7.15 6.79 -10.87
CA LYS A 71 7.85 5.52 -11.18
C LYS A 71 7.83 5.11 -12.66
N LEU A 72 6.95 5.70 -13.45
CA LEU A 72 6.86 5.46 -14.90
C LEU A 72 7.56 6.54 -15.72
N CYS A 73 8.12 7.58 -15.08
CA CYS A 73 8.88 8.59 -15.80
C CYS A 73 10.23 8.02 -16.24
N VAL A 74 10.58 8.24 -17.51
CA VAL A 74 11.86 7.85 -18.10
C VAL A 74 12.62 9.06 -18.64
N ARG A 75 12.21 10.28 -18.32
CA ARG A 75 12.90 11.50 -18.75
C ARG A 75 14.30 11.56 -18.09
N PRO A 76 15.41 11.60 -18.85
CA PRO A 76 16.76 11.55 -18.27
C PRO A 76 17.02 12.62 -17.20
N SER A 77 16.58 13.86 -17.42
CA SER A 77 16.73 14.95 -16.44
C SER A 77 15.93 14.77 -15.14
N HIS A 78 15.01 13.81 -15.09
CA HIS A 78 14.24 13.47 -13.88
C HIS A 78 14.83 12.27 -13.13
N LEU A 79 15.95 11.73 -13.59
CA LEU A 79 16.60 10.54 -13.07
C LEU A 79 17.96 10.91 -12.48
N GLU A 80 18.21 10.49 -11.24
CA GLU A 80 19.47 10.74 -10.55
C GLU A 80 20.08 9.41 -10.08
N VAL A 81 21.38 9.24 -10.28
CA VAL A 81 22.13 8.11 -9.71
C VAL A 81 22.45 8.43 -8.26
N VAL A 82 21.99 7.56 -7.36
CA VAL A 82 22.18 7.72 -5.92
C VAL A 82 22.62 6.41 -5.28
N ALA A 83 23.23 6.51 -4.10
CA ALA A 83 23.46 5.35 -3.25
C ALA A 83 22.13 4.75 -2.78
N ASN A 84 22.07 3.42 -2.61
CA ASN A 84 20.87 2.73 -2.14
C ASN A 84 20.36 3.29 -0.79
N ALA A 85 21.28 3.61 0.13
CA ALA A 85 20.93 4.21 1.42
C ALA A 85 20.22 5.56 1.25
N GLU A 86 20.69 6.39 0.32
CA GLU A 86 20.09 7.70 0.03
C GLU A 86 18.73 7.55 -0.66
N ASN A 87 18.60 6.64 -1.62
CA ASN A 87 17.30 6.33 -2.24
C ASN A 87 16.26 5.88 -1.20
N VAL A 88 16.67 5.00 -0.27
CA VAL A 88 15.81 4.55 0.83
C VAL A 88 15.45 5.71 1.76
N ARG A 89 16.43 6.54 2.13
CA ARG A 89 16.22 7.72 2.97
C ARG A 89 15.23 8.69 2.31
N ARG A 90 15.41 9.03 1.03
CA ARG A 90 14.51 9.89 0.25
C ARG A 90 13.13 9.27 0.06
N ALA A 91 13.03 7.96 -0.15
CA ALA A 91 11.74 7.28 -0.20
C ALA A 91 11.00 7.36 1.16
N GLN A 92 11.72 7.40 2.28
CA GLN A 92 11.17 7.56 3.62
C GLN A 92 10.83 9.04 3.95
N THR A 93 11.66 10.00 3.52
CA THR A 93 11.51 11.44 3.85
C THR A 93 10.69 12.22 2.82
N GLY A 94 10.89 11.98 1.52
CA GLY A 94 10.18 12.58 0.39
C GLY A 94 8.74 12.10 0.23
N ARG A 95 8.37 11.01 0.94
CA ARG A 95 6.97 10.60 1.16
C ARG A 95 6.33 11.27 2.38
N ARG A 96 6.81 12.44 2.84
CA ARG A 96 6.01 13.33 3.69
C ARG A 96 4.83 13.84 2.87
N LYS A 97 3.84 12.96 2.72
CA LYS A 97 2.52 13.28 2.21
C LYS A 97 2.03 14.47 3.02
N THR A 98 1.92 15.63 2.38
CA THR A 98 1.26 16.81 2.95
C THR A 98 -0.20 16.49 3.23
N TYR A 99 -0.81 15.66 2.39
CA TYR A 99 -2.21 15.24 2.49
C TYR A 99 -2.39 13.72 2.51
N CYS A 100 -3.37 13.21 3.25
CA CYS A 100 -3.72 11.79 3.23
C CYS A 100 -4.51 11.42 1.97
N LYS A 101 -4.76 10.13 1.73
CA LYS A 101 -5.59 9.66 0.59
C LYS A 101 -7.01 10.26 0.58
N GLY A 102 -7.51 10.74 1.72
CA GLY A 102 -8.80 11.41 1.85
C GLY A 102 -8.70 12.95 1.86
N GLY A 103 -7.59 13.52 1.40
CA GLY A 103 -7.41 14.98 1.28
C GLY A 103 -7.07 15.72 2.57
N HIS A 104 -6.91 15.05 3.71
CA HIS A 104 -6.64 15.73 4.98
C HIS A 104 -5.15 16.08 5.16
N LEU A 105 -4.86 17.31 5.59
CA LEU A 105 -3.51 17.74 5.97
C LEU A 105 -2.91 16.83 7.04
N LEU A 106 -1.88 16.06 6.67
CA LEU A 106 -1.24 15.10 7.56
C LEU A 106 -0.38 15.76 8.63
N ARG A 107 0.04 17.02 8.47
CA ARG A 107 0.67 17.78 9.57
C ARG A 107 -0.26 17.87 10.77
N LEU A 108 -1.54 18.18 10.53
CA LEU A 108 -2.56 18.30 11.58
C LEU A 108 -3.21 16.97 11.93
N ASN A 109 -3.22 16.01 11.01
CA ASN A 109 -4.04 14.81 11.14
C ASN A 109 -3.24 13.50 11.25
N ARG A 110 -1.92 13.55 11.51
CA ARG A 110 -1.14 12.34 11.77
C ARG A 110 -1.56 11.69 13.08
N TYR A 111 -1.61 10.36 13.10
CA TYR A 111 -1.62 9.62 14.35
C TYR A 111 -0.56 8.52 14.33
N TYR A 112 -0.01 8.24 15.51
CA TYR A 112 0.93 7.17 15.75
C TYR A 112 0.24 6.06 16.55
N THR A 113 0.62 4.81 16.32
CA THR A 113 0.16 3.67 17.12
C THR A 113 0.86 3.70 18.49
N PRO A 114 0.35 2.96 19.50
CA PRO A 114 1.06 2.81 20.78
C PRO A 114 2.50 2.30 20.62
N SER A 115 2.77 1.52 19.57
CA SER A 115 4.10 1.03 19.20
C SER A 115 4.99 2.07 18.48
N GLY A 116 4.63 3.35 18.48
CA GLY A 116 5.36 4.44 17.82
C GLY A 116 5.33 4.46 16.28
N ARG A 117 4.63 3.51 15.62
CA ARG A 117 4.57 3.45 14.15
C ARG A 117 3.57 4.47 13.61
N LEU A 118 3.84 5.02 12.42
CA LEU A 118 2.88 5.90 11.73
C LEU A 118 1.59 5.13 11.43
N GLY A 119 0.52 5.44 12.15
CA GLY A 119 -0.77 4.76 12.01
C GLY A 119 -1.63 5.32 10.87
N GLY A 120 -1.39 6.55 10.42
CA GLY A 120 -2.09 7.17 9.30
C GLY A 120 -2.79 8.48 9.67
N CYS A 121 -4.02 8.67 9.18
CA CYS A 121 -4.81 9.91 9.38
C CYS A 121 -5.92 9.72 10.42
N ARG A 122 -5.96 10.57 11.46
CA ARG A 122 -6.96 10.50 12.55
C ARG A 122 -8.41 10.67 12.05
N LEU A 123 -8.63 11.58 11.09
CA LEU A 123 -9.95 11.80 10.48
C LEU A 123 -10.42 10.59 9.66
N CYS A 124 -9.53 10.01 8.85
CA CYS A 124 -9.83 8.78 8.11
C CYS A 124 -10.17 7.62 9.05
N ARG A 125 -9.41 7.47 10.15
CA ARG A 125 -9.67 6.45 11.16
C ARG A 125 -11.02 6.66 11.84
N ARG A 126 -11.36 7.89 12.23
CA ARG A 126 -12.67 8.23 12.82
C ARG A 126 -13.82 7.88 11.88
N LYS A 127 -13.69 8.21 10.59
CA LYS A 127 -14.68 7.86 9.55
C LYS A 127 -14.84 6.33 9.42
N ALA A 128 -13.73 5.60 9.36
CA ALA A 128 -13.76 4.13 9.29
C ALA A 128 -14.40 3.51 10.54
N HIS A 129 -14.06 4.00 11.73
CA HIS A 129 -14.63 3.53 12.98
C HIS A 129 -16.13 3.78 13.09
N ARG A 130 -16.63 4.93 12.62
CA ARG A 130 -18.09 5.20 12.54
C ARG A 130 -18.80 4.19 11.64
N ARG A 131 -18.25 3.88 10.46
CA ARG A 131 -18.80 2.86 9.54
C ARG A 131 -18.83 1.46 10.18
N TRP A 132 -17.74 1.08 10.85
CA TRP A 132 -17.66 -0.20 11.57
C TRP A 132 -18.69 -0.29 12.71
N ARG A 133 -18.87 0.77 13.50
CA ARG A 133 -19.90 0.80 14.56
C ARG A 133 -21.31 0.70 13.99
N GLY A 134 -21.63 1.45 12.93
CA GLY A 134 -22.94 1.38 12.28
C GLY A 134 -23.27 -0.01 11.73
N SER A 135 -22.30 -0.66 11.06
CA SER A 135 -22.47 -2.04 10.58
C SER A 135 -22.58 -3.07 11.70
N SER A 136 -21.87 -2.88 12.82
CA SER A 136 -21.95 -3.78 13.98
C SER A 136 -23.28 -3.66 14.72
N GLN A 137 -23.79 -2.44 14.87
CA GLN A 137 -25.10 -2.18 15.48
C GLN A 137 -26.25 -2.74 14.65
N SER A 138 -26.22 -2.54 13.33
CA SER A 138 -27.23 -3.12 12.42
C SER A 138 -27.12 -4.64 12.27
N ARG A 139 -25.92 -5.24 12.41
CA ARG A 139 -25.79 -6.70 12.57
C ARG A 139 -26.37 -7.19 13.91
N ARG A 140 -26.10 -6.48 15.01
CA ARG A 140 -26.61 -6.82 16.35
C ARG A 140 -28.14 -6.68 16.44
N ALA A 141 -28.72 -5.67 15.79
CA ALA A 141 -30.16 -5.47 15.70
C ALA A 141 -30.84 -6.64 14.95
N ARG A 142 -30.32 -7.01 13.77
CA ARG A 142 -30.81 -8.18 13.01
C ARG A 142 -30.77 -9.51 13.78
N CYS A 143 -29.90 -9.64 14.77
CA CYS A 143 -29.83 -10.85 15.60
C CYS A 143 -30.90 -10.91 16.69
N LYS A 144 -31.57 -9.80 17.02
CA LYS A 144 -32.59 -9.74 18.08
C LYS A 144 -33.98 -10.13 17.58
N ASP A 145 -34.29 -9.81 16.32
CA ASP A 145 -35.64 -10.03 15.74
C ASP A 145 -35.74 -11.33 14.94
N SER A 146 -34.62 -12.05 14.77
CA SER A 146 -34.57 -13.34 14.06
C SER A 146 -34.71 -14.50 15.05
N PRO A 147 -35.54 -15.53 14.77
CA PRO A 147 -35.62 -16.75 15.58
C PRO A 147 -34.33 -17.60 15.53
N LEU A 148 -33.42 -17.25 14.61
CA LEU A 148 -32.11 -17.87 14.41
C LEU A 148 -30.96 -16.88 14.67
N CYS A 149 -29.83 -17.36 15.19
CA CYS A 149 -28.60 -16.58 15.27
C CYS A 149 -27.86 -16.52 13.90
N VAL A 150 -26.77 -15.76 13.82
CA VAL A 150 -25.97 -15.58 12.56
C VAL A 150 -25.40 -16.87 11.95
N ASN A 151 -25.36 -17.97 12.71
CA ASN A 151 -24.93 -19.29 12.25
C ASN A 151 -26.12 -20.26 12.13
N SER A 152 -27.33 -19.73 11.97
CA SER A 152 -28.58 -20.49 11.78
C SER A 152 -28.95 -21.44 12.91
N HIS A 153 -28.47 -21.22 14.13
CA HIS A 153 -28.95 -21.95 15.31
C HIS A 153 -30.18 -21.25 15.90
N LEU A 154 -31.18 -22.03 16.31
CA LEU A 154 -32.33 -21.55 17.07
C LEU A 154 -31.91 -20.90 18.39
N TRP A 155 -32.64 -19.85 18.79
CA TRP A 155 -32.53 -19.21 20.10
C TRP A 155 -33.21 -19.98 21.24
N ILE A 156 -33.24 -21.32 21.16
CA ILE A 156 -33.82 -22.17 22.21
C ILE A 156 -33.04 -22.10 23.54
N ASP A 157 -31.78 -21.67 23.51
CA ASP A 157 -30.93 -21.60 24.70
C ASP A 157 -30.02 -20.34 24.62
N LEU A 158 -30.60 -19.23 25.04
CA LEU A 158 -30.00 -17.89 25.05
C LEU A 158 -29.04 -17.74 26.24
N TYR A 159 -27.86 -17.19 25.99
CA TYR A 159 -26.94 -16.73 27.03
C TYR A 159 -26.88 -15.21 27.04
N VAL A 160 -27.10 -14.62 28.21
CA VAL A 160 -27.00 -13.18 28.43
C VAL A 160 -25.70 -12.89 29.20
N TYR A 161 -24.84 -12.04 28.65
CA TYR A 161 -23.64 -11.56 29.33
C TYR A 161 -23.98 -10.44 30.32
N PRO A 162 -23.14 -10.19 31.34
CA PRO A 162 -23.33 -9.09 32.29
C PRO A 162 -23.47 -7.70 31.64
N ASP A 163 -22.92 -7.51 30.44
CA ASP A 163 -23.00 -6.26 29.67
C ASP A 163 -24.21 -6.21 28.70
N GLY A 164 -25.19 -7.09 28.88
CA GLY A 164 -26.40 -7.17 28.06
C GLY A 164 -26.17 -7.68 26.63
N ARG A 165 -24.99 -8.25 26.32
CA ARG A 165 -24.81 -9.00 25.06
C ARG A 165 -25.55 -10.33 25.11
N LEU A 166 -26.08 -10.73 23.96
CA LEU A 166 -26.75 -12.00 23.76
C LEU A 166 -25.84 -12.93 22.96
N ALA A 167 -25.79 -14.21 23.31
CA ALA A 167 -25.11 -15.24 22.52
C ALA A 167 -25.89 -16.55 22.51
N CYS A 168 -25.91 -17.22 21.36
CA CYS A 168 -26.41 -18.58 21.28
C CYS A 168 -25.44 -19.50 22.02
N ARG A 169 -25.92 -20.33 22.94
CA ARG A 169 -25.04 -21.23 23.71
C ARG A 169 -24.25 -22.20 22.82
N ARG A 170 -24.80 -22.62 21.67
CA ARG A 170 -24.10 -23.48 20.70
C ARG A 170 -22.88 -22.78 20.08
N CYS A 171 -23.03 -21.51 19.69
CA CYS A 171 -21.92 -20.68 19.24
C CYS A 171 -20.90 -20.46 20.37
N ARG A 172 -21.36 -20.10 21.57
CA ARG A 172 -20.50 -19.88 22.75
C ARG A 172 -19.68 -21.12 23.11
N ARG A 173 -20.28 -22.32 23.10
CA ARG A 173 -19.56 -23.60 23.35
C ARG A 173 -18.48 -23.85 22.30
N SER A 174 -18.79 -23.62 21.03
CA SER A 174 -17.81 -23.75 19.94
C SER A 174 -16.68 -22.74 20.05
N ASP A 175 -16.97 -21.49 20.39
CA ASP A 175 -15.94 -20.47 20.60
C ASP A 175 -15.07 -20.76 21.83
N MET A 176 -15.67 -21.25 22.93
CA MET A 176 -14.90 -21.69 24.11
C MET A 176 -14.00 -22.88 23.82
N ARG A 177 -14.44 -23.83 22.98
CA ARG A 177 -13.59 -24.95 22.52
C ARG A 177 -12.39 -24.43 21.73
N ARG A 178 -12.61 -23.50 20.79
CA ARG A 178 -11.54 -22.84 20.01
C ARG A 178 -10.56 -22.09 20.90
N TYR A 179 -11.07 -21.30 21.84
CA TYR A 179 -10.24 -20.53 22.78
C TYR A 179 -9.36 -21.45 23.63
N ARG A 180 -9.92 -22.53 24.21
CA ARG A 180 -9.17 -23.51 25.00
C ARG A 180 -8.10 -24.21 24.18
N ALA A 181 -8.41 -24.60 22.94
CA ALA A 181 -7.44 -25.20 22.02
C ALA A 181 -6.29 -24.22 21.71
N ALA A 182 -6.60 -22.96 21.39
CA ALA A 182 -5.59 -21.93 21.13
C ALA A 182 -4.70 -21.64 22.35
N LYS A 183 -5.27 -21.60 23.56
CA LYS A 183 -4.49 -21.45 24.80
C LYS A 183 -3.58 -22.64 25.08
N LYS A 184 -4.04 -23.87 24.77
CA LYS A 184 -3.24 -25.09 24.93
C LYS A 184 -2.04 -25.09 23.96
N VAL A 185 -2.23 -24.64 22.73
CA VAL A 185 -1.15 -24.47 21.75
C VAL A 185 -0.15 -23.39 22.20
N GLY A 186 -0.64 -22.23 22.63
CA GLY A 186 0.23 -21.13 23.07
C GLY A 186 0.92 -21.32 24.43
N ALA A 187 0.57 -22.36 25.19
CA ALA A 187 1.27 -22.75 26.43
C ALA A 187 2.33 -23.84 26.22
N LEU A 188 2.38 -24.42 25.02
CA LEU A 188 3.37 -25.42 24.58
C LEU A 188 4.40 -24.84 23.60
N SER A 189 4.37 -23.50 23.40
CA SER A 189 5.28 -22.71 22.57
C SER A 189 6.18 -21.88 23.48
#